data_AF-A0A397HQZ5-F1
#
_entry.id   AF-A0A397HQZ5-F1
#
_cell.length_a   1.000
_cell.length_b   1.000
_cell.length_c   1.000
_cell.angle_alpha   90.00
_cell.angle_beta   90.00
_cell.angle_gamma   90.00
#
_symmetry.space_group_name_H-M   'P 1'
#
loop_
_entity.id
_entity.type
_entity.pdbx_description
1 polymer ?
#
loop_
_entity_poly.entity_id
_entity_poly.type
_entity_poly.pdbx_seq_one_letter_code
_entity_poly.pdbx_strand_id
1 'polypeptide(L)'
;MNINYITATSDNPGKCSKCQNNIEKSWCHPCNAKRFQNEFGKWTSENREIDELIQQIQLNANKYQEIIEWIPFGRLENVAYLAKGGFDTAYKANWLDGFIYSHKKKMIKNQLKLRGKNAIAIYGITKNPTENEYMMVMDYAEYGSLRNLLNDNFKKLTWRRKYNILSSIVIGLTNIHEMGLMHKDFHSGNIVNQNLALSYITDFGLCKPVTENNPENIYGVIPYMAPETLSRGEYTQASDIYSFGMVMLEVLTSYQPYYNIPHDATLAKDICEGLKPEIKCEIPKFLKEIMEKCWNFEPLNRPTAEELKSQLEKYISKDNEIRKQVNKQINDANKSNKNSIQYDPNEMHPKAIYTSRHLPFVKLKNFETLNTKQWDFVIPDDITEEVEENEIQEN
;
A
#
# COMPACT_ATOMS: atom_id res chain seq x y z
N MET A 1 -41.38 -23.76 -22.08
CA MET A 1 -40.23 -24.23 -22.88
C MET A 1 -39.43 -25.19 -22.02
N ASN A 2 -39.40 -26.47 -22.40
CA ASN A 2 -38.62 -27.49 -21.71
C ASN A 2 -37.13 -27.20 -21.89
N ILE A 3 -36.42 -26.95 -20.80
CA ILE A 3 -34.97 -26.83 -20.79
C ILE A 3 -34.43 -28.24 -20.50
N ASN A 4 -33.98 -28.92 -21.54
CA ASN A 4 -33.26 -30.18 -21.41
C ASN A 4 -31.90 -29.91 -20.76
N TYR A 5 -31.68 -30.48 -19.58
CA TYR A 5 -30.36 -30.47 -18.93
C TYR A 5 -29.48 -31.53 -19.58
N ILE A 6 -28.49 -31.09 -20.36
CA ILE A 6 -27.37 -31.95 -20.76
C ILE A 6 -26.33 -31.85 -19.66
N THR A 7 -26.28 -32.84 -18.78
CA THR A 7 -25.13 -33.08 -17.90
C THR A 7 -24.00 -33.66 -18.73
N ALA A 8 -23.00 -32.85 -19.08
CA ALA A 8 -21.78 -33.34 -19.69
C ALA A 8 -20.87 -33.93 -18.59
N THR A 9 -20.70 -35.24 -18.63
CA THR A 9 -19.75 -36.02 -17.84
C THR A 9 -18.33 -35.86 -18.39
N SER A 10 -17.36 -35.83 -17.47
CA SER A 10 -15.91 -36.02 -17.65
C SER A 10 -15.17 -35.07 -18.61
N ASP A 11 -14.79 -33.89 -18.12
CA ASP A 11 -13.67 -33.12 -18.69
C ASP A 11 -12.48 -33.20 -17.75
N ASN A 12 -11.33 -33.64 -18.29
CA ASN A 12 -10.03 -33.65 -17.61
C ASN A 12 -9.80 -32.32 -16.87
N PRO A 13 -9.47 -32.31 -15.56
CA PRO A 13 -9.44 -31.10 -14.71
C PRO A 13 -8.31 -30.10 -15.03
N GLY A 14 -7.77 -30.11 -16.24
CA GLY A 14 -6.67 -29.24 -16.65
C GLY A 14 -6.65 -28.83 -18.12
N LYS A 15 -7.68 -29.07 -18.95
CA LYS A 15 -7.69 -28.67 -20.37
C LYS A 15 -8.90 -27.83 -20.77
N CYS A 16 -8.71 -26.93 -21.73
CA CYS A 16 -9.74 -26.06 -22.24
C CYS A 16 -10.66 -26.79 -23.22
N SER A 17 -11.96 -26.77 -22.94
CA SER A 17 -12.97 -27.38 -23.82
C SER A 17 -13.03 -26.75 -25.23
N LYS A 18 -12.47 -25.55 -25.43
CA LYS A 18 -12.47 -24.84 -26.73
C LYS A 18 -11.19 -25.06 -27.54
N CYS A 19 -10.02 -25.03 -26.91
CA CYS A 19 -8.72 -25.08 -27.62
C CYS A 19 -7.78 -26.18 -27.14
N GLN A 20 -8.22 -27.03 -26.20
CA GLN A 20 -7.48 -28.17 -25.65
C GLN A 20 -6.16 -27.82 -24.91
N ASN A 21 -5.79 -26.55 -24.80
CA ASN A 21 -4.66 -26.07 -24.00
C ASN A 21 -4.90 -26.25 -22.51
N ASN A 22 -3.82 -26.28 -21.73
CA ASN A 22 -3.91 -26.38 -20.28
C ASN A 22 -4.66 -25.19 -19.67
N ILE A 23 -5.53 -25.45 -18.69
CA ILE A 23 -6.25 -24.44 -17.92
C ILE A 23 -5.72 -24.44 -16.50
N GLU A 24 -5.31 -23.26 -16.04
CA GLU A 24 -5.20 -22.99 -14.61
C GLU A 24 -6.52 -22.37 -14.15
N LYS A 25 -7.23 -23.02 -13.23
CA LYS A 25 -8.35 -22.43 -12.45
C LYS A 25 -9.43 -21.71 -13.29
N SER A 26 -9.97 -22.39 -14.31
CA SER A 26 -11.09 -21.92 -15.17
C SER A 26 -10.80 -20.73 -16.10
N TRP A 27 -9.54 -20.31 -16.26
CA TRP A 27 -9.12 -19.31 -17.25
C TRP A 27 -8.30 -19.96 -18.37
N CYS A 28 -8.68 -19.71 -19.62
CA CYS A 28 -7.85 -20.05 -20.78
C CYS A 28 -7.39 -18.76 -21.45
N HIS A 29 -6.10 -18.44 -21.30
CA HIS A 29 -5.53 -17.19 -21.81
C HIS A 29 -5.77 -17.00 -23.32
N PRO A 30 -5.40 -17.95 -24.22
CA PRO A 30 -5.64 -17.78 -25.66
C PRO A 30 -7.12 -17.59 -26.03
N CYS A 31 -8.03 -18.30 -25.36
CA CYS A 31 -9.46 -18.17 -25.64
C CYS A 31 -10.05 -16.85 -25.13
N ASN A 32 -9.57 -16.32 -24.00
CA ASN A 32 -10.02 -15.02 -23.49
C ASN A 32 -9.42 -13.88 -24.29
N ALA A 33 -8.13 -13.91 -24.60
CA ALA A 33 -7.49 -12.90 -25.45
C ALA A 33 -8.21 -12.77 -26.80
N LYS A 34 -8.47 -13.89 -27.50
CA LYS A 34 -9.23 -13.87 -28.77
C LYS A 34 -10.67 -13.38 -28.61
N ARG A 35 -11.31 -13.68 -27.48
CA ARG A 35 -12.65 -13.16 -27.18
C ARG A 35 -12.61 -11.64 -27.03
N PHE A 36 -11.67 -11.10 -26.24
CA PHE A 36 -11.53 -9.67 -26.01
C PHE A 36 -11.21 -8.92 -27.31
N GLN A 37 -10.32 -9.45 -28.15
CA GLN A 37 -10.05 -8.90 -29.48
C GLN A 37 -11.32 -8.71 -30.33
N ASN A 38 -12.24 -9.67 -30.29
CA ASN A 38 -13.52 -9.59 -31.00
C ASN A 38 -14.53 -8.61 -30.34
N GLU A 39 -14.25 -8.12 -29.13
CA GLU A 39 -15.08 -7.19 -28.38
C GLU A 39 -14.54 -5.74 -28.40
N PHE A 40 -13.27 -5.51 -28.76
CA PHE A 40 -12.63 -4.18 -28.75
C PHE A 40 -13.33 -3.15 -29.64
N GLY A 41 -13.94 -3.56 -30.76
CA GLY A 41 -14.71 -2.66 -31.63
C GLY A 41 -16.10 -2.29 -31.10
N LYS A 42 -16.53 -2.82 -29.94
CA LYS A 42 -17.89 -2.64 -29.41
C LYS A 42 -17.98 -1.55 -28.33
N TRP A 43 -16.85 -0.99 -27.90
CA TRP A 43 -16.78 0.06 -26.89
C TRP A 43 -15.57 0.97 -27.16
N THR A 44 -15.62 2.18 -26.63
CA THR A 44 -14.47 3.10 -26.56
C THR A 44 -14.68 4.02 -25.36
N SER A 45 -13.57 4.46 -24.75
CA SER A 45 -13.56 5.47 -23.70
C SER A 45 -13.46 6.91 -24.23
N GLU A 46 -13.37 7.06 -25.56
CA GLU A 46 -13.02 8.31 -26.25
C GLU A 46 -11.59 8.81 -25.92
N ASN A 47 -10.80 8.02 -25.19
CA ASN A 47 -9.39 8.26 -24.92
C ASN A 47 -8.57 7.04 -25.37
N ARG A 48 -7.70 7.27 -26.35
CA ARG A 48 -6.90 6.22 -26.97
C ARG A 48 -5.96 5.54 -25.98
N GLU A 49 -5.36 6.27 -25.05
CA GLU A 49 -4.42 5.72 -24.07
C GLU A 49 -5.13 4.80 -23.08
N ILE A 50 -6.34 5.16 -22.64
CA ILE A 50 -7.18 4.34 -21.78
C ILE A 50 -7.65 3.08 -22.52
N ASP A 51 -8.07 3.22 -23.77
CA ASP A 51 -8.49 2.09 -24.61
C ASP A 51 -7.32 1.11 -24.79
N GLU A 52 -6.14 1.60 -25.15
CA GLU A 52 -4.92 0.79 -25.29
C GLU A 52 -4.53 0.10 -23.97
N LEU A 53 -4.58 0.81 -22.84
CA LEU A 53 -4.31 0.25 -21.52
C LEU A 53 -5.24 -0.92 -21.18
N ILE A 54 -6.55 -0.73 -21.29
CA ILE A 54 -7.55 -1.76 -20.98
C ILE A 54 -7.35 -2.97 -21.90
N GLN A 55 -7.13 -2.74 -23.20
CA GLN A 55 -6.91 -3.81 -24.17
C GLN A 55 -5.65 -4.61 -23.85
N GLN A 56 -4.53 -3.96 -23.54
CA GLN A 56 -3.29 -4.63 -23.16
C GLN A 56 -3.45 -5.48 -21.89
N ILE A 57 -4.13 -4.96 -20.86
CA ILE A 57 -4.42 -5.72 -19.64
C ILE A 57 -5.27 -6.96 -19.96
N GLN A 58 -6.32 -6.81 -20.77
CA GLN A 58 -7.20 -7.92 -21.14
C GLN A 58 -6.50 -8.99 -21.98
N LEU A 59 -5.59 -8.61 -22.88
CA LEU A 59 -4.80 -9.53 -23.69
C LEU A 59 -3.78 -10.32 -22.86
N ASN A 60 -3.15 -9.68 -21.89
CA ASN A 60 -2.05 -10.26 -21.11
C ASN A 60 -2.51 -11.02 -19.86
N ALA A 61 -3.79 -10.90 -19.47
CA ALA A 61 -4.32 -11.54 -18.27
C ALA A 61 -4.23 -13.08 -18.30
N ASN A 62 -3.72 -13.64 -17.22
CA ASN A 62 -3.58 -15.08 -16.99
C ASN A 62 -4.65 -15.63 -16.05
N LYS A 63 -5.44 -14.74 -15.44
CA LYS A 63 -6.60 -15.10 -14.64
C LYS A 63 -7.61 -13.97 -14.67
N TYR A 64 -8.89 -14.28 -14.44
CA TYR A 64 -9.94 -13.27 -14.51
C TYR A 64 -9.66 -12.12 -13.54
N GLN A 65 -9.03 -12.37 -12.40
CA GLN A 65 -8.72 -11.35 -11.39
C GLN A 65 -7.86 -10.18 -11.88
N GLU A 66 -7.13 -10.35 -12.97
CA GLU A 66 -6.20 -9.35 -13.52
C GLU A 66 -6.84 -8.40 -14.54
N ILE A 67 -8.04 -8.72 -15.06
CA ILE A 67 -8.67 -7.88 -16.07
C ILE A 67 -9.34 -6.67 -15.45
N ILE A 68 -9.30 -5.56 -16.17
CA ILE A 68 -10.17 -4.40 -15.97
C ILE A 68 -11.05 -4.19 -17.22
N GLU A 69 -12.13 -3.45 -17.08
CA GLU A 69 -13.11 -3.21 -18.14
C GLU A 69 -13.35 -1.70 -18.36
N TRP A 70 -13.73 -1.33 -19.58
CA TRP A 70 -14.43 -0.07 -19.77
C TRP A 70 -15.87 -0.24 -19.28
N ILE A 71 -16.29 0.61 -18.36
CA ILE A 71 -17.62 0.57 -17.74
C ILE A 71 -18.38 1.81 -18.19
N PRO A 72 -19.38 1.68 -19.08
CA PRO A 72 -20.20 2.83 -19.45
C PRO A 72 -20.89 3.41 -18.22
N PHE A 73 -20.80 4.73 -18.02
CA PHE A 73 -21.26 5.39 -16.80
C PHE A 73 -22.75 5.13 -16.50
N GLY A 74 -23.59 5.03 -17.52
CA GLY A 74 -25.01 4.65 -17.38
C GLY A 74 -25.26 3.24 -16.85
N ARG A 75 -24.22 2.43 -16.62
CA ARG A 75 -24.30 1.12 -15.94
C ARG A 75 -24.03 1.21 -14.45
N LEU A 76 -23.78 2.41 -13.92
CA LEU A 76 -23.63 2.72 -12.51
C LEU A 76 -24.90 3.44 -12.01
N GLU A 77 -25.66 2.78 -11.15
CA GLU A 77 -26.86 3.33 -10.53
C GLU A 77 -26.61 3.85 -9.12
N ASN A 78 -27.46 4.75 -8.64
CA ASN A 78 -27.39 5.32 -7.29
C ASN A 78 -26.01 5.92 -6.98
N VAL A 79 -25.40 6.58 -7.97
CA VAL A 79 -24.13 7.28 -7.81
C VAL A 79 -24.31 8.37 -6.75
N ALA A 80 -23.64 8.22 -5.63
CA ALA A 80 -23.73 9.13 -4.50
C ALA A 80 -22.33 9.55 -4.05
N TYR A 81 -22.15 10.85 -3.83
CA TYR A 81 -20.92 11.40 -3.26
C TYR A 81 -20.61 10.71 -1.93
N LEU A 82 -19.34 10.35 -1.74
CA LEU A 82 -18.85 9.68 -0.54
C LEU A 82 -17.85 10.55 0.21
N ALA A 83 -16.81 11.03 -0.45
CA ALA A 83 -15.78 11.87 0.16
C ALA A 83 -14.96 12.61 -0.89
N LYS A 84 -14.22 13.64 -0.45
CA LYS A 84 -13.19 14.33 -1.22
C LYS A 84 -11.87 14.22 -0.46
N GLY A 85 -10.84 13.72 -1.14
CA GLY A 85 -9.47 13.61 -0.65
C GLY A 85 -8.64 14.86 -0.99
N GLY A 86 -7.31 14.73 -0.88
CA GLY A 86 -6.38 15.79 -1.26
C GLY A 86 -6.38 16.08 -2.76
N PHE A 87 -6.51 15.02 -3.59
CA PHE A 87 -6.44 15.11 -5.05
C PHE A 87 -7.68 14.55 -5.77
N ASP A 88 -8.43 13.64 -5.14
CA ASP A 88 -9.53 12.92 -5.80
C ASP A 88 -10.88 13.06 -5.08
N THR A 89 -11.96 12.76 -5.80
CA THR A 89 -13.32 12.66 -5.26
C THR A 89 -13.83 11.23 -5.39
N ALA A 90 -14.35 10.68 -4.29
CA ALA A 90 -14.89 9.33 -4.22
C ALA A 90 -16.42 9.32 -4.23
N TYR A 91 -16.98 8.36 -4.96
CA TYR A 91 -18.42 8.12 -5.06
C TYR A 91 -18.71 6.64 -4.77
N LYS A 92 -19.93 6.33 -4.31
CA LYS A 92 -20.46 4.95 -4.24
C LYS A 92 -21.52 4.75 -5.32
N ALA A 93 -21.57 3.57 -5.91
CA ALA A 93 -22.56 3.22 -6.93
C ALA A 93 -22.83 1.72 -6.97
N ASN A 94 -23.98 1.34 -7.51
CA ASN A 94 -24.33 -0.04 -7.83
C ASN A 94 -23.99 -0.31 -9.30
N TRP A 95 -23.09 -1.27 -9.56
CA TRP A 95 -22.76 -1.67 -10.92
C TRP A 95 -23.73 -2.75 -11.44
N LEU A 96 -24.50 -2.42 -12.48
CA LEU A 96 -25.57 -3.26 -13.01
C LEU A 96 -25.10 -4.55 -13.69
N ASP A 97 -23.93 -4.54 -14.29
CA ASP A 97 -23.40 -5.70 -15.03
C ASP A 97 -22.70 -6.72 -14.14
N GLY A 98 -22.09 -6.25 -13.04
CA GLY A 98 -21.12 -7.01 -12.27
C GLY A 98 -19.83 -7.33 -13.06
N PHE A 99 -18.82 -7.87 -12.38
CA PHE A 99 -17.52 -8.17 -12.98
C PHE A 99 -17.53 -9.49 -13.80
N ILE A 100 -16.62 -9.57 -14.78
CA ILE A 100 -16.37 -10.81 -15.53
C ILE A 100 -15.66 -11.85 -14.65
N TYR A 101 -16.21 -13.07 -14.57
CA TYR A 101 -15.62 -14.20 -13.83
C TYR A 101 -15.10 -15.32 -14.74
N SER A 102 -15.79 -15.63 -15.85
CA SER A 102 -15.36 -16.69 -16.79
C SER A 102 -15.99 -16.58 -18.17
N HIS A 103 -15.62 -17.49 -19.08
CA HIS A 103 -16.10 -17.59 -20.47
C HIS A 103 -17.63 -17.66 -20.66
N LYS A 104 -18.44 -17.81 -19.61
CA LYS A 104 -19.90 -18.02 -19.70
C LYS A 104 -20.76 -17.13 -18.79
N LYS A 105 -20.21 -16.25 -17.95
CA LYS A 105 -21.03 -15.55 -16.93
C LYS A 105 -20.49 -14.17 -16.53
N LYS A 106 -21.34 -13.13 -16.68
CA LYS A 106 -21.33 -11.91 -15.85
C LYS A 106 -22.04 -12.27 -14.54
N MET A 107 -21.45 -12.00 -13.39
CA MET A 107 -22.06 -12.38 -12.11
C MET A 107 -22.95 -11.26 -11.60
N ILE A 108 -24.27 -11.45 -11.68
CA ILE A 108 -25.26 -10.61 -10.99
C ILE A 108 -25.69 -11.36 -9.72
N LYS A 109 -25.34 -10.77 -8.56
CA LYS A 109 -25.63 -11.17 -7.17
C LYS A 109 -24.99 -12.48 -6.64
N ASN A 110 -24.55 -12.34 -5.37
CA ASN A 110 -24.04 -13.34 -4.42
C ASN A 110 -22.63 -13.87 -4.63
N GLN A 111 -21.72 -13.25 -3.87
CA GLN A 111 -20.53 -13.81 -3.22
C GLN A 111 -19.68 -14.78 -4.06
N LEU A 112 -18.46 -14.35 -4.40
CA LEU A 112 -17.26 -15.16 -4.19
C LEU A 112 -16.04 -14.23 -4.16
N LYS A 113 -15.34 -14.29 -3.02
CA LYS A 113 -14.00 -13.76 -2.79
C LYS A 113 -13.06 -14.29 -3.88
N LEU A 114 -12.33 -13.38 -4.52
CA LEU A 114 -10.90 -13.45 -4.83
C LEU A 114 -10.62 -12.51 -6.02
N ARG A 115 -10.09 -11.32 -5.75
CA ARG A 115 -9.24 -10.53 -6.66
C ARG A 115 -8.17 -9.82 -5.84
N GLY A 116 -6.91 -10.19 -6.08
CA GLY A 116 -5.70 -9.72 -5.38
C GLY A 116 -5.61 -10.19 -3.93
N LYS A 117 -4.60 -10.99 -3.55
CA LYS A 117 -4.53 -11.50 -2.16
C LYS A 117 -4.48 -10.38 -1.12
N ASN A 118 -4.05 -9.16 -1.45
CA ASN A 118 -3.91 -8.03 -0.51
C ASN A 118 -3.98 -6.63 -1.18
N ALA A 119 -4.76 -6.46 -2.26
CA ALA A 119 -5.05 -5.14 -2.84
C ALA A 119 -6.55 -5.03 -3.16
N ILE A 120 -7.10 -3.81 -3.10
CA ILE A 120 -8.50 -3.56 -3.45
C ILE A 120 -8.71 -3.85 -4.93
N ALA A 121 -9.79 -4.56 -5.27
CA ALA A 121 -10.02 -4.96 -6.65
C ALA A 121 -10.39 -3.74 -7.48
N ILE A 122 -9.69 -3.54 -8.60
CA ILE A 122 -10.07 -2.58 -9.63
C ILE A 122 -10.89 -3.35 -10.67
N TYR A 123 -12.09 -2.87 -10.95
CA TYR A 123 -12.98 -3.47 -11.95
C TYR A 123 -12.82 -2.83 -13.31
N GLY A 124 -12.51 -1.53 -13.36
CA GLY A 124 -12.55 -0.82 -14.62
C GLY A 124 -12.33 0.67 -14.51
N ILE A 125 -12.51 1.31 -15.65
CA ILE A 125 -12.49 2.76 -15.81
C ILE A 125 -13.85 3.17 -16.40
N THR A 126 -14.37 4.31 -15.94
CA THR A 126 -15.56 4.96 -16.48
C THR A 126 -15.27 6.44 -16.75
N LYS A 127 -16.21 7.14 -17.39
CA LYS A 127 -16.14 8.58 -17.63
C LYS A 127 -17.44 9.21 -17.19
N ASN A 128 -17.37 10.11 -16.21
CA ASN A 128 -18.52 10.91 -15.80
C ASN A 128 -18.88 11.87 -16.95
N PRO A 129 -20.07 11.73 -17.59
CA PRO A 129 -20.43 12.58 -18.71
C PRO A 129 -20.68 14.03 -18.30
N THR A 130 -20.94 14.31 -17.03
CA THR A 130 -21.26 15.66 -16.54
C THR A 130 -19.99 16.48 -16.29
N GLU A 131 -18.98 15.85 -15.70
CA GLU A 131 -17.70 16.50 -15.33
C GLU A 131 -16.62 16.30 -16.40
N ASN A 132 -16.87 15.40 -17.37
CA ASN A 132 -15.90 14.96 -18.38
C ASN A 132 -14.61 14.39 -17.75
N GLU A 133 -14.73 13.80 -16.56
CA GLU A 133 -13.64 13.21 -15.79
C GLU A 133 -13.66 11.68 -15.88
N TYR A 134 -12.47 11.08 -15.99
CA TYR A 134 -12.29 9.63 -15.92
C TYR A 134 -12.21 9.19 -14.47
N MET A 135 -12.85 8.07 -14.15
CA MET A 135 -12.93 7.54 -12.80
C MET A 135 -12.56 6.07 -12.78
N MET A 136 -11.84 5.65 -11.74
CA MET A 136 -11.57 4.24 -11.49
C MET A 136 -12.75 3.61 -10.73
N VAL A 137 -13.21 2.44 -11.20
CA VAL A 137 -14.26 1.66 -10.54
C VAL A 137 -13.59 0.54 -9.74
N MET A 138 -13.82 0.53 -8.43
CA MET A 138 -13.15 -0.38 -7.49
C MET A 138 -14.17 -1.09 -6.59
N ASP A 139 -13.75 -2.17 -5.92
CA ASP A 139 -14.56 -2.84 -4.90
C ASP A 139 -14.93 -1.88 -3.77
N TYR A 140 -16.14 -2.00 -3.22
CA TYR A 140 -16.60 -1.09 -2.19
C TYR A 140 -16.06 -1.51 -0.82
N ALA A 141 -15.25 -0.65 -0.21
CA ALA A 141 -14.77 -0.83 1.16
C ALA A 141 -15.85 -0.39 2.17
N GLU A 142 -16.61 -1.35 2.69
CA GLU A 142 -17.75 -1.12 3.59
C GLU A 142 -17.41 -0.26 4.82
N TYR A 143 -16.17 -0.35 5.33
CA TYR A 143 -15.71 0.38 6.51
C TYR A 143 -14.89 1.64 6.17
N GLY A 144 -14.87 2.04 4.90
CA GLY A 144 -14.16 3.24 4.44
C GLY A 144 -12.65 3.19 4.69
N SER A 145 -12.06 4.36 4.88
CA SER A 145 -10.63 4.49 5.20
C SER A 145 -10.28 3.83 6.54
N LEU A 146 -9.00 3.53 6.77
CA LEU A 146 -8.52 3.02 8.05
C LEU A 146 -8.78 4.04 9.16
N ARG A 147 -8.68 5.34 8.86
CA ARG A 147 -9.05 6.37 9.81
C ARG A 147 -10.53 6.29 10.23
N ASN A 148 -11.45 6.07 9.29
CA ASN A 148 -12.88 5.88 9.60
C ASN A 148 -13.10 4.63 10.46
N LEU A 149 -12.50 3.49 10.07
CA LEU A 149 -12.59 2.25 10.82
C LEU A 149 -12.13 2.44 12.28
N LEU A 150 -11.01 3.12 12.50
CA LEU A 150 -10.45 3.36 13.82
C LEU A 150 -11.31 4.34 14.65
N ASN A 151 -11.91 5.36 14.04
CA ASN A 151 -12.81 6.24 14.79
C ASN A 151 -14.06 5.49 15.27
N ASP A 152 -14.69 4.74 14.38
CA ASP A 152 -16.04 4.19 14.63
C ASP A 152 -16.02 2.83 15.34
N ASN A 153 -14.94 2.06 15.19
CA ASN A 153 -14.92 0.65 15.57
C ASN A 153 -13.71 0.21 16.41
N PHE A 154 -12.82 1.11 16.84
CA PHE A 154 -11.60 0.70 17.57
C PHE A 154 -11.87 -0.13 18.83
N LYS A 155 -12.91 0.19 19.62
CA LYS A 155 -13.33 -0.60 20.79
C LYS A 155 -13.69 -2.06 20.44
N LYS A 156 -14.08 -2.34 19.19
CA LYS A 156 -14.41 -3.68 18.69
C LYS A 156 -13.18 -4.41 18.11
N LEU A 157 -12.02 -3.75 17.98
CA LEU A 157 -10.81 -4.32 17.43
C LEU A 157 -10.02 -5.05 18.51
N THR A 158 -10.10 -6.39 18.49
CA THR A 158 -9.21 -7.24 19.28
C THR A 158 -7.77 -7.14 18.75
N TRP A 159 -6.78 -7.55 19.56
CA TRP A 159 -5.39 -7.67 19.11
C TRP A 159 -5.24 -8.52 17.85
N ARG A 160 -6.05 -9.58 17.71
CA ARG A 160 -6.07 -10.41 16.50
C ARG A 160 -6.52 -9.63 15.27
N ARG A 161 -7.52 -8.76 15.40
CA ARG A 161 -8.00 -7.89 14.30
C ARG A 161 -6.98 -6.82 13.95
N LYS A 162 -6.41 -6.15 14.96
CA LYS A 162 -5.30 -5.18 14.77
C LYS A 162 -4.14 -5.82 14.02
N TYR A 163 -3.72 -7.01 14.45
CA TYR A 163 -2.71 -7.80 13.75
C TYR A 163 -3.10 -8.10 12.30
N ASN A 164 -4.33 -8.56 12.03
CA ASN A 164 -4.76 -8.88 10.67
C ASN A 164 -4.73 -7.65 9.76
N ILE A 165 -5.17 -6.49 10.27
CA ILE A 165 -5.08 -5.20 9.57
C ILE A 165 -3.62 -4.91 9.21
N LEU A 166 -2.71 -4.93 10.19
CA LEU A 166 -1.28 -4.68 9.95
C LEU A 166 -0.67 -5.69 8.98
N SER A 167 -1.02 -6.97 9.10
CA SER A 167 -0.52 -8.03 8.23
C SER A 167 -0.99 -7.85 6.79
N SER A 168 -2.28 -7.54 6.56
CA SER A 168 -2.80 -7.25 5.21
C SER A 168 -2.13 -6.03 4.59
N ILE A 169 -1.92 -4.97 5.39
CA ILE A 169 -1.22 -3.75 4.94
C ILE A 169 0.22 -4.06 4.55
N VAL A 170 0.97 -4.78 5.40
CA VAL A 170 2.37 -5.14 5.11
C VAL A 170 2.47 -6.01 3.87
N ILE A 171 1.58 -7.00 3.69
CA ILE A 171 1.64 -7.82 2.48
C ILE A 171 1.34 -6.97 1.23
N GLY A 172 0.41 -6.02 1.32
CA GLY A 172 0.17 -5.05 0.25
C GLY A 172 1.45 -4.25 -0.08
N LEU A 173 2.12 -3.72 0.95
CA LEU A 173 3.33 -2.92 0.81
C LEU A 173 4.51 -3.73 0.26
N THR A 174 4.67 -4.99 0.71
CA THR A 174 5.64 -5.94 0.15
C THR A 174 5.44 -6.09 -1.36
N ASN A 175 4.21 -6.27 -1.85
CA ASN A 175 3.97 -6.43 -3.28
C ASN A 175 4.37 -5.17 -4.07
N ILE A 176 4.07 -3.97 -3.54
CA ILE A 176 4.48 -2.69 -4.16
C ILE A 176 6.01 -2.63 -4.25
N HIS A 177 6.69 -2.96 -3.14
CA HIS A 177 8.14 -2.88 -3.06
C HIS A 177 8.85 -3.92 -3.94
N GLU A 178 8.33 -5.14 -4.03
CA GLU A 178 8.83 -6.19 -4.93
C GLU A 178 8.71 -5.82 -6.41
N MET A 179 7.75 -4.97 -6.77
CA MET A 179 7.62 -4.40 -8.12
C MET A 179 8.61 -3.26 -8.40
N GLY A 180 9.51 -2.92 -7.46
CA GLY A 180 10.44 -1.81 -7.59
C GLY A 180 9.77 -0.43 -7.50
N LEU A 181 8.58 -0.37 -6.90
CA LEU A 181 7.80 0.84 -6.69
C LEU A 181 7.89 1.32 -5.24
N MET A 182 7.53 2.58 -5.03
CA MET A 182 7.27 3.19 -3.73
C MET A 182 5.95 3.96 -3.77
N HIS A 183 5.22 4.00 -2.66
CA HIS A 183 3.89 4.60 -2.57
C HIS A 183 3.92 6.13 -2.49
N LYS A 184 4.91 6.70 -1.79
CA LYS A 184 5.13 8.15 -1.58
C LYS A 184 4.11 8.89 -0.71
N ASP A 185 2.87 8.42 -0.64
CA ASP A 185 1.81 9.04 0.17
C ASP A 185 1.08 8.01 1.04
N PHE A 186 1.86 7.26 1.82
CA PHE A 186 1.37 6.15 2.60
C PHE A 186 0.82 6.63 3.97
N HIS A 187 -0.49 6.62 4.16
CA HIS A 187 -1.12 7.00 5.42
C HIS A 187 -2.48 6.29 5.60
N SER A 188 -3.11 6.40 6.77
CA SER A 188 -4.38 5.73 7.07
C SER A 188 -5.58 6.19 6.23
N GLY A 189 -5.47 7.34 5.54
CA GLY A 189 -6.45 7.81 4.57
C GLY A 189 -6.41 7.03 3.26
N ASN A 190 -5.21 6.57 2.86
CA ASN A 190 -4.96 5.79 1.64
C ASN A 190 -4.97 4.28 1.90
N ILE A 191 -5.60 3.86 3.00
CA ILE A 191 -5.84 2.46 3.33
C ILE A 191 -7.34 2.31 3.55
N VAL A 192 -7.98 1.36 2.89
CA VAL A 192 -9.42 1.12 2.97
C VAL A 192 -9.74 -0.27 3.49
N ASN A 193 -10.92 -0.44 4.10
CA ASN A 193 -11.26 -1.64 4.86
C ASN A 193 -12.53 -2.29 4.33
N GLN A 194 -12.41 -3.53 3.88
CA GLN A 194 -13.56 -4.33 3.45
C GLN A 194 -14.31 -4.88 4.67
N ASN A 195 -13.62 -5.16 5.77
CA ASN A 195 -14.20 -5.54 7.04
C ASN A 195 -13.25 -5.18 8.20
N LEU A 196 -13.64 -5.50 9.43
CA LEU A 196 -12.87 -5.22 10.66
C LEU A 196 -11.48 -5.90 10.76
N ALA A 197 -11.06 -6.67 9.76
CA ALA A 197 -9.79 -7.41 9.76
C ALA A 197 -9.08 -7.42 8.40
N LEU A 198 -9.64 -6.83 7.35
CA LEU A 198 -9.10 -6.90 6.00
C LEU A 198 -9.01 -5.51 5.39
N SER A 199 -7.77 -5.08 5.21
CA SER A 199 -7.41 -3.74 4.76
C SER A 199 -6.61 -3.80 3.47
N TYR A 200 -6.73 -2.77 2.65
CA TYR A 200 -6.12 -2.67 1.35
C TYR A 200 -5.52 -1.28 1.16
N ILE A 201 -4.31 -1.24 0.60
CA ILE A 201 -3.70 0.01 0.16
C ILE A 201 -4.42 0.49 -1.10
N THR A 202 -4.68 1.79 -1.19
CA THR A 202 -5.31 2.47 -2.32
C THR A 202 -4.55 3.76 -2.63
N ASP A 203 -5.04 4.52 -3.61
CA ASP A 203 -4.45 5.79 -4.06
C ASP A 203 -2.98 5.66 -4.50
N PHE A 204 -2.80 4.95 -5.61
CA PHE A 204 -1.49 4.78 -6.26
C PHE A 204 -1.16 5.97 -7.18
N GLY A 205 -1.87 7.10 -7.11
CA GLY A 205 -1.69 8.24 -8.02
C GLY A 205 -0.30 8.86 -7.97
N LEU A 206 0.40 8.66 -6.85
CA LEU A 206 1.78 9.11 -6.64
C LEU A 206 2.82 7.98 -6.71
N CYS A 207 2.41 6.73 -6.94
CA CYS A 207 3.36 5.61 -7.05
C CYS A 207 4.33 5.82 -8.19
N LYS A 208 5.63 5.63 -7.91
CA LYS A 208 6.72 5.82 -8.87
C LYS A 208 7.74 4.69 -8.78
N PRO A 209 8.43 4.34 -9.88
CA PRO A 209 9.65 3.56 -9.81
C PRO A 209 10.66 4.23 -8.89
N VAL A 210 11.43 3.43 -8.15
CA VAL A 210 12.48 3.96 -7.25
C VAL A 210 13.51 4.81 -8.01
N THR A 211 13.72 4.55 -9.30
CA THR A 211 14.62 5.31 -10.17
C THR A 211 14.09 6.69 -10.58
N GLU A 212 12.79 6.95 -10.44
CA GLU A 212 12.14 8.20 -10.86
C GLU A 212 11.83 9.12 -9.67
N ASN A 213 12.83 9.36 -8.82
CA ASN A 213 12.71 10.29 -7.72
C ASN A 213 13.02 11.72 -8.17
N ASN A 214 11.98 12.52 -8.48
CA ASN A 214 12.13 13.95 -8.78
C ASN A 214 11.74 14.79 -7.53
N PRO A 215 12.68 15.57 -6.95
CA PRO A 215 12.43 16.36 -5.74
C PRO A 215 11.72 17.70 -5.97
N GLU A 216 11.36 18.05 -7.22
CA GLU A 216 10.84 19.39 -7.56
C GLU A 216 9.54 19.79 -6.83
N ASN A 217 8.69 18.82 -6.45
CA ASN A 217 7.51 19.09 -5.63
C ASN A 217 7.28 17.99 -4.60
N ILE A 218 7.31 18.37 -3.32
CA ILE A 218 7.13 17.46 -2.19
C ILE A 218 5.67 17.51 -1.76
N TYR A 219 5.04 16.35 -1.78
CA TYR A 219 3.65 16.12 -1.41
C TYR A 219 3.55 15.07 -0.31
N GLY A 220 2.61 15.26 0.61
CA GLY A 220 2.28 14.23 1.58
C GLY A 220 1.66 14.79 2.85
N VAL A 221 1.57 13.93 3.85
CA VAL A 221 1.00 14.23 5.16
C VAL A 221 2.12 14.25 6.19
N ILE A 222 2.55 15.45 6.63
CA ILE A 222 3.74 15.67 7.51
C ILE A 222 3.89 14.61 8.62
N PRO A 223 2.84 14.29 9.43
CA PRO A 223 2.93 13.26 10.46
C PRO A 223 3.41 11.87 10.03
N TYR A 224 3.22 11.49 8.76
CA TYR A 224 3.61 10.18 8.21
C TYR A 224 4.94 10.24 7.47
N MET A 225 5.42 11.43 7.11
CA MET A 225 6.58 11.58 6.25
C MET A 225 7.89 11.33 7.00
N ALA A 226 8.79 10.61 6.34
CA ALA A 226 10.11 10.30 6.89
C ALA A 226 11.02 11.54 6.94
N PRO A 227 12.01 11.58 7.87
CA PRO A 227 12.95 12.70 7.98
C PRO A 227 13.68 13.05 6.67
N GLU A 228 14.12 12.06 5.90
CA GLU A 228 14.77 12.28 4.60
C GLU A 228 13.83 12.87 3.55
N THR A 229 12.55 12.51 3.59
CA THR A 229 11.53 13.08 2.70
C THR A 229 11.25 14.53 3.08
N LEU A 230 11.14 14.82 4.38
CA LEU A 230 10.91 16.16 4.92
C LEU A 230 12.11 17.11 4.87
N SER A 231 13.33 16.60 4.66
CA SER A 231 14.55 17.43 4.62
C SER A 231 15.16 17.54 3.22
N ARG A 232 15.07 16.48 2.41
CA ARG A 232 15.71 16.40 1.09
C ARG A 232 14.74 16.12 -0.06
N GLY A 233 13.45 15.90 0.23
CA GLY A 233 12.48 15.48 -0.79
C GLY A 233 12.74 14.07 -1.31
N GLU A 234 13.50 13.27 -0.57
CA GLU A 234 13.85 11.90 -0.96
C GLU A 234 12.74 10.94 -0.56
N TYR A 235 12.02 10.43 -1.56
CA TYR A 235 11.11 9.31 -1.38
C TYR A 235 11.84 8.02 -1.67
N THR A 236 11.63 7.02 -0.82
CA THR A 236 12.21 5.69 -0.95
C THR A 236 11.23 4.62 -0.46
N GLN A 237 11.52 3.36 -0.73
CA GLN A 237 10.78 2.27 -0.06
C GLN A 237 10.90 2.36 1.47
N ALA A 238 12.07 2.77 1.98
CA ALA A 238 12.27 2.98 3.41
C ALA A 238 11.47 4.15 3.99
N SER A 239 11.11 5.17 3.19
CA SER A 239 10.18 6.23 3.64
C SER A 239 8.74 5.72 3.75
N ASP A 240 8.32 4.79 2.89
CA ASP A 240 7.03 4.11 3.08
C ASP A 240 7.03 3.26 4.36
N ILE A 241 8.16 2.63 4.71
CA ILE A 241 8.29 1.88 5.97
C ILE A 241 8.15 2.78 7.20
N TYR A 242 8.76 3.97 7.18
CA TYR A 242 8.57 4.96 8.24
C TYR A 242 7.09 5.33 8.39
N SER A 243 6.44 5.59 7.27
CA SER A 243 5.01 5.90 7.18
C SER A 243 4.15 4.75 7.72
N PHE A 244 4.53 3.50 7.42
CA PHE A 244 3.88 2.31 7.99
C PHE A 244 4.02 2.24 9.51
N GLY A 245 5.15 2.63 10.08
CA GLY A 245 5.29 2.77 11.54
C GLY A 245 4.27 3.74 12.15
N MET A 246 3.97 4.84 11.45
CA MET A 246 2.93 5.80 11.89
C MET A 246 1.52 5.20 11.79
N VAL A 247 1.24 4.43 10.74
CA VAL A 247 0.00 3.64 10.62
C VAL A 247 -0.10 2.58 11.74
N MET A 248 1.02 1.95 12.13
CA MET A 248 1.03 1.03 13.27
C MET A 248 0.59 1.73 14.55
N LEU A 249 1.10 2.93 14.83
CA LEU A 249 0.68 3.70 16.01
C LEU A 249 -0.84 3.89 16.05
N GLU A 250 -1.44 4.29 14.92
CA GLU A 250 -2.88 4.47 14.83
C GLU A 250 -3.66 3.18 15.07
N VAL A 251 -3.26 2.07 14.42
CA VAL A 251 -3.95 0.78 14.56
C VAL A 251 -3.84 0.24 15.99
N LEU A 252 -2.71 0.49 16.66
CA LEU A 252 -2.43 -0.03 17.98
C LEU A 252 -3.10 0.83 19.07
N THR A 253 -3.18 2.15 18.88
CA THR A 253 -3.56 3.10 19.93
C THR A 253 -4.83 3.91 19.66
N SER A 254 -5.33 3.96 18.42
CA SER A 254 -6.36 4.87 17.87
C SER A 254 -5.93 6.32 17.65
N TYR A 255 -4.86 6.78 18.32
CA TYR A 255 -4.36 8.14 18.23
C TYR A 255 -3.60 8.35 16.91
N GLN A 256 -3.83 9.50 16.28
CA GLN A 256 -3.05 9.91 15.13
C GLN A 256 -1.68 10.45 15.56
N PRO A 257 -0.62 10.24 14.76
CA PRO A 257 0.68 10.83 15.03
C PRO A 257 0.56 12.37 15.12
N TYR A 258 1.10 12.94 16.20
CA TYR A 258 1.17 14.39 16.43
C TYR A 258 -0.18 15.14 16.48
N TYR A 259 -1.28 14.46 16.81
CA TYR A 259 -2.65 15.01 16.77
C TYR A 259 -2.88 16.31 17.56
N ASN A 260 -2.09 16.55 18.61
CA ASN A 260 -2.26 17.64 19.55
C ASN A 260 -1.36 18.86 19.27
N ILE A 261 -0.69 18.90 18.11
CA ILE A 261 0.19 20.02 17.72
C ILE A 261 -0.08 20.51 16.28
N PRO A 262 0.34 21.74 15.91
CA PRO A 262 0.25 22.21 14.53
C PRO A 262 1.08 21.36 13.56
N HIS A 263 0.55 21.10 12.37
CA HIS A 263 1.31 20.44 11.31
C HIS A 263 1.86 21.51 10.36
N ASP A 264 2.96 22.13 10.74
CA ASP A 264 3.64 23.17 9.96
C ASP A 264 5.14 22.88 9.80
N ALA A 265 5.90 23.85 9.32
CA ALA A 265 7.33 23.73 9.11
C ALA A 265 8.11 23.43 10.41
N THR A 266 7.58 23.82 11.57
CA THR A 266 8.18 23.53 12.88
C THR A 266 8.12 22.04 13.16
N LEU A 267 6.93 21.42 13.00
CA LEU A 267 6.79 19.97 13.16
C LEU A 267 7.69 19.21 12.18
N ALA A 268 7.74 19.63 10.93
CA ALA A 268 8.60 19.00 9.94
C ALA A 268 10.08 19.05 10.36
N LYS A 269 10.54 20.20 10.89
CA LYS A 269 11.88 20.37 11.44
C LYS A 269 12.11 19.49 12.66
N ASP A 270 11.19 19.46 13.61
CA ASP A 270 11.33 18.67 14.85
C ASP A 270 11.42 17.16 14.54
N ILE A 271 10.65 16.68 13.56
CA ILE A 271 10.76 15.29 13.06
C ILE A 271 12.16 15.03 12.50
N CYS A 272 12.71 15.97 11.74
CA CYS A 272 14.09 15.88 11.23
C CYS A 272 15.15 15.96 12.34
N GLU A 273 14.82 16.50 13.51
CA GLU A 273 15.69 16.53 14.70
C GLU A 273 15.45 15.32 15.63
N GLY A 274 14.60 14.38 15.22
CA GLY A 274 14.37 13.11 15.91
C GLY A 274 13.15 13.08 16.82
N LEU A 275 12.24 14.06 16.71
CA LEU A 275 10.94 14.00 17.38
C LEU A 275 10.17 12.74 16.94
N LYS A 276 9.62 12.04 17.93
CA LYS A 276 8.78 10.85 17.76
C LYS A 276 7.39 11.12 18.30
N PRO A 277 6.35 10.44 17.79
CA PRO A 277 4.99 10.62 18.29
C PRO A 277 4.84 10.02 19.69
N GLU A 278 3.88 10.56 20.45
CA GLU A 278 3.54 10.03 21.77
C GLU A 278 2.78 8.69 21.66
N ILE A 279 3.08 7.76 22.58
CA ILE A 279 2.38 6.48 22.71
C ILE A 279 1.48 6.53 23.96
N LYS A 280 0.16 6.69 23.77
CA LYS A 280 -0.82 6.92 24.85
C LYS A 280 -1.29 5.67 25.60
N CYS A 281 -0.98 4.48 25.12
CA CYS A 281 -1.41 3.23 25.76
C CYS A 281 -0.33 2.15 25.67
N GLU A 282 -0.41 1.15 26.55
CA GLU A 282 0.51 0.04 26.54
C GLU A 282 0.32 -0.81 25.27
N ILE A 283 1.42 -1.15 24.62
CA ILE A 283 1.45 -1.98 23.40
C ILE A 283 2.28 -3.22 23.72
N PRO A 284 1.87 -4.43 23.29
CA PRO A 284 2.70 -5.62 23.38
C PRO A 284 4.12 -5.34 22.86
N LYS A 285 5.13 -5.59 23.71
CA LYS A 285 6.52 -5.22 23.47
C LYS A 285 7.01 -5.57 22.07
N PHE A 286 6.69 -6.76 21.54
CA PHE A 286 7.11 -7.16 20.20
C PHE A 286 6.54 -6.26 19.08
N LEU A 287 5.32 -5.74 19.20
CA LEU A 287 4.73 -4.81 18.24
C LEU A 287 5.33 -3.41 18.40
N LYS A 288 5.59 -3.00 19.64
CA LYS A 288 6.23 -1.72 19.94
C LYS A 288 7.62 -1.64 19.34
N GLU A 289 8.43 -2.70 19.50
CA GLU A 289 9.78 -2.78 18.93
C GLU A 289 9.77 -2.70 17.40
N ILE A 290 8.84 -3.40 16.73
CA ILE A 290 8.67 -3.32 15.27
C ILE A 290 8.33 -1.88 14.85
N MET A 291 7.34 -1.28 15.50
CA MET A 291 6.87 0.08 15.21
C MET A 291 7.98 1.12 15.40
N GLU A 292 8.71 1.07 16.52
CA GLU A 292 9.81 2.01 16.80
C GLU A 292 11.00 1.81 15.85
N LYS A 293 11.24 0.59 15.35
CA LYS A 293 12.27 0.32 14.34
C LYS A 293 11.91 0.94 12.99
N CYS A 294 10.63 0.98 12.62
CA CYS A 294 10.17 1.71 11.43
C CYS A 294 10.49 3.21 11.52
N TRP A 295 10.49 3.80 12.73
CA TRP A 295 10.81 5.21 12.96
C TRP A 295 12.31 5.51 13.10
N ASN A 296 13.18 4.59 12.71
CA ASN A 296 14.62 4.87 12.74
C ASN A 296 14.93 6.09 11.84
N PHE A 297 15.77 6.99 12.33
CA PHE A 297 16.17 8.17 11.58
C PHE A 297 16.87 7.75 10.28
N GLU A 298 17.84 6.83 10.38
CA GLU A 298 18.58 6.29 9.23
C GLU A 298 17.71 5.31 8.44
N PRO A 299 17.42 5.58 7.14
CA PRO A 299 16.55 4.73 6.34
C PRO A 299 17.02 3.28 6.24
N LEU A 300 18.34 3.05 6.18
CA LEU A 300 18.97 1.73 6.09
C LEU A 300 18.79 0.88 7.36
N ASN A 301 18.49 1.50 8.50
CA ASN A 301 18.26 0.80 9.77
C ASN A 301 16.78 0.42 9.97
N ARG A 302 15.90 0.87 9.08
CA ARG A 302 14.49 0.45 9.06
C ARG A 302 14.38 -0.94 8.44
N PRO A 303 13.42 -1.76 8.87
CA PRO A 303 13.21 -3.06 8.25
C PRO A 303 12.68 -2.93 6.82
N THR A 304 12.90 -3.93 5.99
CA THR A 304 12.18 -4.02 4.70
C THR A 304 10.73 -4.46 4.91
N ALA A 305 9.86 -4.27 3.91
CA ALA A 305 8.48 -4.78 3.99
C ALA A 305 8.43 -6.31 4.17
N GLU A 306 9.36 -7.06 3.56
CA GLU A 306 9.45 -8.51 3.72
C GLU A 306 9.94 -8.92 5.13
N GLU A 307 10.87 -8.17 5.70
CA GLU A 307 11.27 -8.36 7.10
C GLU A 307 10.12 -8.07 8.06
N LEU A 308 9.33 -7.01 7.82
CA LEU A 308 8.14 -6.71 8.61
C LEU A 308 7.12 -7.84 8.54
N LYS A 309 6.88 -8.39 7.35
CA LYS A 309 5.98 -9.53 7.14
C LYS A 309 6.42 -10.72 7.98
N SER A 310 7.68 -11.09 7.88
CA SER A 310 8.29 -12.18 8.65
C SER A 310 8.23 -11.93 10.17
N GLN A 311 8.46 -10.69 10.62
CA GLN A 311 8.38 -10.34 12.04
C GLN A 311 6.96 -10.39 12.59
N LEU A 312 5.96 -9.96 11.82
CA LEU A 312 4.55 -10.00 12.21
C LEU A 312 4.03 -11.45 12.28
N GLU A 313 4.50 -12.37 11.43
CA GLU A 313 4.11 -13.79 11.47
C GLU A 313 4.32 -14.46 12.84
N LYS A 314 5.22 -13.93 13.68
CA LYS A 314 5.39 -14.35 15.08
C LYS A 314 4.08 -14.36 15.88
N TYR A 315 3.14 -13.47 15.56
CA TYR A 315 1.82 -13.40 16.23
C TYR A 315 1.03 -14.71 16.08
N ILE A 316 1.07 -15.32 14.89
CA ILE A 316 0.36 -16.55 14.55
C ILE A 316 1.26 -17.78 14.59
N SER A 317 2.44 -17.65 15.23
CA SER A 317 3.40 -18.74 15.33
C SER A 317 2.76 -19.99 15.91
N LYS A 318 3.08 -21.13 15.29
CA LYS A 318 2.71 -22.47 15.79
C LYS A 318 3.61 -22.92 16.94
N ASP A 319 4.73 -22.25 17.16
CA ASP A 319 5.61 -22.48 18.30
C ASP A 319 4.89 -22.12 19.60
N ASN A 320 4.82 -23.09 20.52
CA ASN A 320 4.06 -22.95 21.75
C ASN A 320 4.68 -21.89 22.69
N GLU A 321 6.00 -21.78 22.74
CA GLU A 321 6.69 -20.83 23.63
C GLU A 321 6.56 -19.40 23.10
N ILE A 322 6.73 -19.18 21.79
CA ILE A 322 6.47 -17.87 21.17
C ILE A 322 5.02 -17.45 21.41
N ARG A 323 4.07 -18.37 21.17
CA ARG A 323 2.65 -18.08 21.37
C ARG A 323 2.32 -17.73 22.82
N LYS A 324 2.88 -18.45 23.80
CA LYS A 324 2.72 -18.11 25.23
C LYS A 324 3.29 -16.74 25.54
N GLN A 325 4.47 -16.41 25.03
CA GLN A 325 5.12 -15.11 25.23
C GLN A 325 4.29 -13.96 24.65
N VAL A 326 3.79 -14.11 23.42
CA VAL A 326 2.91 -13.13 22.77
C VAL A 326 1.62 -12.93 23.55
N ASN A 327 0.96 -14.03 23.96
CA ASN A 327 -0.28 -13.96 24.75
C ASN A 327 -0.07 -13.28 26.10
N LYS A 328 1.07 -13.52 26.77
CA LYS A 328 1.42 -12.85 28.01
C LYS A 328 1.49 -11.33 27.82
N GLN A 329 2.24 -10.87 26.82
CA GLN A 329 2.37 -9.44 26.52
C GLN A 329 1.02 -8.78 26.17
N ILE A 330 0.15 -9.49 25.45
CA ILE A 330 -1.21 -9.03 25.14
C ILE A 330 -2.05 -8.88 26.41
N ASN A 331 -1.99 -9.85 27.33
CA ASN A 331 -2.74 -9.80 28.58
C ASN A 331 -2.24 -8.66 29.48
N ASP A 332 -0.92 -8.45 29.55
CA ASP A 332 -0.32 -7.37 30.30
C ASP A 332 -0.78 -6.01 29.75
N ALA A 333 -0.73 -5.82 28.41
CA ALA A 333 -1.22 -4.61 27.77
C ALA A 333 -2.73 -4.38 28.02
N ASN A 334 -3.56 -5.41 27.93
CA ASN A 334 -5.00 -5.30 28.22
C ASN A 334 -5.27 -4.90 29.68
N LYS A 335 -4.49 -5.43 30.62
CA LYS A 335 -4.62 -5.11 32.04
C LYS A 335 -4.25 -3.65 32.31
N SER A 336 -3.13 -3.18 31.76
CA SER A 336 -2.69 -1.79 31.88
C SER A 336 -3.69 -0.83 31.23
N ASN A 337 -4.27 -1.22 30.10
CA ASN A 337 -5.17 -0.36 29.33
C ASN A 337 -6.64 -0.41 29.76
N LYS A 338 -6.97 -1.06 30.89
CA LYS A 338 -8.36 -1.25 31.33
C LYS A 338 -9.14 0.07 31.49
N ASN A 339 -8.44 1.15 31.81
CA ASN A 339 -8.99 2.50 31.97
C ASN A 339 -8.53 3.48 30.87
N SER A 340 -7.89 2.99 29.81
CA SER A 340 -7.42 3.87 28.73
C SER A 340 -8.59 4.50 27.97
N ILE A 341 -8.48 5.79 27.74
CA ILE A 341 -9.46 6.55 26.97
C ILE A 341 -9.13 6.38 25.48
N GLN A 342 -10.14 5.99 24.70
CA GLN A 342 -10.05 5.98 23.23
C GLN A 342 -9.83 7.40 22.73
N TYR A 343 -9.02 7.57 21.69
CA TYR A 343 -8.82 8.85 21.03
C TYR A 343 -10.16 9.58 20.78
N ASP A 344 -10.27 10.79 21.31
CA ASP A 344 -11.38 11.71 21.02
C ASP A 344 -10.93 12.66 19.91
N PRO A 345 -11.58 12.65 18.72
CA PRO A 345 -11.29 13.60 17.65
C PRO A 345 -11.34 15.08 18.07
N ASN A 346 -12.07 15.42 19.14
CA ASN A 346 -12.11 16.78 19.67
C ASN A 346 -10.79 17.24 20.32
N GLU A 347 -9.90 16.32 20.68
CA GLU A 347 -8.56 16.65 21.18
C GLU A 347 -7.59 17.05 20.06
N MET A 348 -8.01 16.97 18.80
CA MET A 348 -7.19 17.36 17.66
C MET A 348 -6.90 18.86 17.69
N HIS A 349 -5.63 19.20 17.52
CA HIS A 349 -5.23 20.59 17.38
C HIS A 349 -5.83 21.18 16.09
N PRO A 350 -6.40 22.40 16.10
CA PRO A 350 -7.11 22.97 14.95
C PRO A 350 -6.24 23.21 13.71
N LYS A 351 -4.91 23.21 13.87
CA LYS A 351 -3.92 23.29 12.77
C LYS A 351 -3.29 21.94 12.41
N ALA A 352 -3.80 20.84 12.95
CA ALA A 352 -3.41 19.49 12.53
C ALA A 352 -4.06 19.17 11.18
N ILE A 353 -3.27 18.71 10.22
CA ILE A 353 -3.70 18.43 8.84
C ILE A 353 -3.25 17.02 8.45
N TYR A 354 -4.23 16.18 8.13
CA TYR A 354 -4.07 14.76 7.80
C TYR A 354 -4.41 14.43 6.35
N THR A 355 -4.54 15.45 5.51
CA THR A 355 -4.74 15.34 4.07
C THR A 355 -3.45 15.70 3.34
N SER A 356 -3.15 14.95 2.29
CA SER A 356 -1.97 15.20 1.46
C SER A 356 -2.02 16.60 0.84
N ARG A 357 -0.87 17.27 0.78
CA ARG A 357 -0.74 18.64 0.26
C ARG A 357 0.69 18.93 -0.19
N HIS A 358 0.84 19.96 -1.02
CA HIS A 358 2.15 20.50 -1.38
C HIS A 358 2.84 21.12 -0.17
N LEU A 359 4.14 20.86 0.01
CA LEU A 359 4.96 21.34 1.13
C LEU A 359 6.11 22.23 0.63
N PRO A 360 5.83 23.50 0.26
CA PRO A 360 6.81 24.38 -0.38
C PRO A 360 7.96 24.83 0.55
N PHE A 361 7.78 24.68 1.86
CA PHE A 361 8.78 25.05 2.87
C PHE A 361 9.82 23.95 3.09
N VAL A 362 9.56 22.73 2.62
CA VAL A 362 10.59 21.69 2.51
C VAL A 362 11.47 22.06 1.32
N LYS A 363 12.29 23.08 1.50
CA LYS A 363 13.31 23.45 0.51
C LYS A 363 14.53 22.58 0.76
N LEU A 364 15.05 21.96 -0.31
CA LEU A 364 16.38 21.36 -0.32
C LEU A 364 17.34 22.32 0.38
N LYS A 365 17.87 21.92 1.54
CA LYS A 365 19.14 22.50 1.97
C LYS A 365 20.16 22.00 0.95
N ASN A 366 20.65 22.91 0.10
CA ASN A 366 21.99 22.76 -0.44
C ASN A 366 22.88 22.40 0.75
N PHE A 367 23.65 21.33 0.62
CA PHE A 367 24.63 20.90 1.61
C PHE A 367 25.57 22.07 1.92
N GLU A 368 25.27 22.86 2.94
CA GLU A 368 26.31 23.51 3.72
C GLU A 368 26.89 22.42 4.62
N THR A 369 27.96 21.83 4.11
CA THR A 369 28.98 21.02 4.78
C THR A 369 28.88 21.05 6.30
N LEU A 370 28.16 20.08 6.87
CA LEU A 370 28.40 19.63 8.23
C LEU A 370 29.59 18.68 8.18
N ASN A 371 30.78 19.27 8.38
CA ASN A 371 32.02 18.65 8.87
C ASN A 371 31.99 17.11 8.97
N THR A 372 32.38 16.44 7.89
CA THR A 372 33.17 15.23 8.07
C THR A 372 34.45 15.66 8.77
N LYS A 373 34.55 15.42 10.08
CA LYS A 373 35.86 15.28 10.71
C LYS A 373 36.52 14.08 10.04
N GLN A 374 37.24 14.35 8.96
CA GLN A 374 38.21 13.46 8.39
C GLN A 374 39.19 13.14 9.51
N TRP A 375 39.19 11.89 9.97
CA TRP A 375 40.31 11.39 10.73
C TRP A 375 41.43 11.20 9.70
N ASP A 376 42.34 12.16 9.65
CA ASP A 376 43.55 12.08 8.86
C ASP A 376 44.39 10.91 9.37
N PHE A 377 44.24 9.75 8.73
CA PHE A 377 45.27 8.72 8.79
C PHE A 377 46.41 9.19 7.88
N VAL A 378 47.46 9.73 8.49
CA VAL A 378 48.73 10.00 7.81
C VAL A 378 49.42 8.65 7.58
N ILE A 379 49.49 8.22 6.32
CA ILE A 379 50.38 7.15 5.88
C ILE A 379 51.76 7.82 5.67
N PRO A 380 52.83 7.41 6.37
CA PRO A 380 54.16 7.97 6.14
C PRO A 380 54.72 7.53 4.78
N ASP A 381 55.11 8.50 3.95
CA ASP A 381 55.89 8.27 2.73
C ASP A 381 57.33 7.90 3.12
N ASP A 382 57.59 6.63 3.39
CA ASP A 382 58.94 6.05 3.35
C ASP A 382 58.88 4.52 3.26
N ILE A 383 58.68 4.01 2.04
CA ILE A 383 59.19 2.70 1.62
C ILE A 383 59.67 2.85 0.17
N THR A 384 60.94 3.20 0.01
CA THR A 384 61.70 2.98 -1.21
C THR A 384 62.03 1.49 -1.31
N GLU A 385 61.47 0.78 -2.28
CA GLU A 385 61.98 -0.53 -2.72
C GLU A 385 62.74 -0.35 -4.04
N GLU A 386 64.06 -0.53 -3.95
CA GLU A 386 64.96 -0.74 -5.07
C GLU A 386 64.59 -2.04 -5.81
N VAL A 387 64.39 -1.95 -7.12
CA VAL A 387 64.40 -3.12 -8.00
C VAL A 387 65.60 -2.97 -8.92
N GLU A 388 66.64 -3.76 -8.66
CA GLU A 388 67.81 -3.92 -9.52
C GLU A 388 67.41 -4.58 -10.85
N GLU A 389 67.63 -3.86 -11.96
CA GLU A 389 67.66 -4.42 -13.30
C GLU A 389 69.04 -5.08 -13.53
N ASN A 390 69.07 -6.42 -13.58
CA ASN A 390 70.24 -7.16 -14.03
C ASN A 390 70.21 -7.33 -15.55
N GLU A 391 71.05 -6.54 -16.25
CA GLU A 391 71.46 -6.80 -17.64
C GLU A 391 72.34 -8.05 -17.71
N ILE A 392 72.02 -8.97 -18.63
CA ILE A 392 72.97 -9.96 -19.15
C ILE A 392 73.24 -9.57 -20.61
N GLN A 393 74.46 -9.09 -20.87
CA GLN A 393 75.03 -8.89 -22.20
C GLN A 393 75.49 -10.23 -22.80
N GLU A 394 75.29 -10.36 -24.11
CA GLU A 394 75.92 -11.36 -24.98
C GLU A 394 77.44 -11.18 -25.02
N ASN A 395 78.17 -12.28 -24.78
CA ASN A 395 79.35 -12.72 -25.53
C ASN A 395 79.69 -14.17 -25.21
#